data_AF-A0A7X6DI70-F1
#
_entry.id   AF-A0A7X6DI70-F1
#
_cell.length_a   1.000
_cell.length_b   1.000
_cell.length_c   1.000
_cell.angle_alpha   90.00
_cell.angle_beta   90.00
_cell.angle_gamma   90.00
#
_symmetry.space_group_name_H-M   'P 1'
#
loop_
_entity.id
_entity.type
_entity.pdbx_description
1 polymer ?
#
loop_
_entity_poly.entity_id
_entity_poly.type
_entity_poly.pdbx_seq_one_letter_code
_entity_poly.pdbx_strand_id
1 'polypeptide(L)'
;MHRQNTDPTLKWLLNERAALVGRIARLQESAAAAQAPAERAQRRAEELAALVAALTANQQAAVEELAALDVVLAASYPAVNPAAGGVVRATTGKYGHRGALREFLLSQLRRVAPKSVGTGALARLALAEFNLRPLTERERTNFRKQLRIQLRKEAAVVEELPVPGQSGAVQWRWRAQPSFGDIARELNRGQDAYAIGPEVGCQRTGSPPG
;
A
#
# COMPACT_ATOMS: atom_id res chain seq x y z
N MET A 1 -44.41 -10.36 56.77
CA MET A 1 -44.25 -9.84 55.40
C MET A 1 -44.53 -10.96 54.41
N HIS A 2 -45.71 -11.01 53.81
CA HIS A 2 -46.04 -12.02 52.81
C HIS A 2 -45.39 -11.65 51.47
N ARG A 3 -44.53 -12.52 50.94
CA ARG A 3 -44.12 -12.48 49.53
C ARG A 3 -45.35 -12.77 48.69
N GLN A 4 -45.87 -11.76 47.98
CA GLN A 4 -46.82 -12.01 46.91
C GLN A 4 -46.07 -12.70 45.76
N ASN A 5 -46.42 -13.95 45.46
CA ASN A 5 -45.88 -14.67 44.32
C ASN A 5 -46.44 -14.05 43.04
N THR A 6 -45.54 -13.58 42.17
CA THR A 6 -45.88 -13.18 40.81
C THR A 6 -46.43 -14.38 40.04
N ASP A 7 -47.51 -14.19 39.28
CA ASP A 7 -48.09 -15.23 38.40
C ASP A 7 -46.98 -15.88 37.54
N PRO A 8 -46.82 -17.22 37.58
CA PRO A 8 -45.81 -17.94 36.79
C PRO A 8 -45.85 -17.60 35.30
N THR A 9 -47.03 -17.38 34.74
CA THR A 9 -47.24 -17.02 33.32
C THR A 9 -46.66 -15.64 33.03
N LEU A 10 -46.91 -14.67 33.91
CA LEU A 10 -46.37 -13.32 33.78
C LEU A 10 -44.84 -13.32 33.88
N LYS A 11 -44.26 -14.10 34.82
CA LYS A 11 -42.80 -14.26 34.94
C LYS A 11 -42.19 -14.87 33.68
N TRP A 12 -42.84 -15.88 33.09
CA TRP A 12 -42.39 -16.48 31.85
C TRP A 12 -42.42 -15.48 30.68
N LEU A 13 -43.52 -14.74 30.50
CA LEU A 13 -43.64 -13.72 29.45
C LEU A 13 -42.58 -12.62 29.57
N LEU A 14 -42.27 -12.18 30.79
CA LEU A 14 -41.22 -11.19 31.03
C LEU A 14 -39.82 -11.73 30.66
N ASN A 15 -39.55 -13.00 30.96
CA ASN A 15 -38.29 -13.65 30.58
C ASN A 15 -38.18 -13.80 29.05
N GLU A 16 -39.24 -14.22 28.37
CA GLU A 16 -39.26 -14.32 26.91
C GLU A 16 -39.05 -12.96 26.24
N ARG A 17 -39.71 -11.91 26.75
CA ARG A 17 -39.48 -10.54 26.27
C ARG A 17 -38.03 -10.12 26.45
N ALA A 18 -37.43 -10.39 27.62
CA ALA A 18 -36.02 -10.06 27.87
C ALA A 18 -35.08 -10.83 26.93
N ALA A 19 -35.35 -12.12 26.68
CA ALA A 19 -34.58 -12.93 25.74
C ALA A 19 -34.68 -12.39 24.30
N LEU A 20 -35.87 -11.99 23.87
CA LEU A 20 -36.07 -11.37 22.54
C LEU A 20 -35.34 -10.03 22.41
N VAL A 21 -35.40 -9.18 23.44
CA VAL A 21 -34.64 -7.91 23.45
C VAL A 21 -33.14 -8.17 23.32
N GLY A 22 -32.60 -9.15 24.07
CA GLY A 22 -31.20 -9.54 23.97
C GLY A 22 -30.83 -10.09 22.58
N ARG A 23 -31.72 -10.87 21.96
CA ARG A 23 -31.52 -11.38 20.60
C ARG A 23 -31.52 -10.24 19.57
N ILE A 24 -32.42 -9.26 19.69
CA ILE A 24 -32.46 -8.09 18.81
C ILE A 24 -31.17 -7.29 18.93
N ALA A 25 -30.72 -7.00 20.15
CA ALA A 25 -29.47 -6.27 20.38
C ALA A 25 -28.26 -6.99 19.73
N ARG A 26 -28.15 -8.31 19.90
CA ARG A 26 -27.07 -9.10 19.30
C ARG A 26 -27.10 -9.08 17.77
N LEU A 27 -28.29 -9.12 17.18
CA LEU A 27 -28.46 -9.03 15.72
C LEU A 27 -28.09 -7.63 15.21
N GLN A 28 -28.44 -6.57 15.93
CA GLN A 28 -28.07 -5.19 15.60
C GLN A 28 -26.55 -5.00 15.67
N GLU A 29 -25.90 -5.50 16.71
CA GLU A 29 -24.43 -5.49 16.83
C GLU A 29 -23.77 -6.25 15.68
N SER A 30 -24.28 -7.42 15.33
CA SER A 30 -23.77 -8.24 14.24
C SER A 30 -23.92 -7.55 12.88
N ALA A 31 -25.07 -6.91 12.64
CA ALA A 31 -25.33 -6.14 11.43
C ALA A 31 -24.40 -4.93 11.33
N ALA A 32 -24.24 -4.18 12.42
CA ALA A 32 -23.33 -3.04 12.47
C ALA A 32 -21.86 -3.46 12.22
N ALA A 33 -21.43 -4.58 12.80
CA ALA A 33 -20.09 -5.12 12.57
C ALA A 33 -19.86 -5.56 11.11
N ALA A 34 -20.90 -6.02 10.41
CA ALA A 34 -20.82 -6.45 9.01
C ALA A 34 -20.86 -5.28 8.00
N GLN A 35 -21.38 -4.12 8.38
CA GLN A 35 -21.56 -2.96 7.51
C GLN A 35 -20.21 -2.44 6.93
N ALA A 36 -19.23 -2.17 7.79
CA ALA A 36 -17.96 -1.60 7.36
C ALA A 36 -17.11 -2.54 6.46
N PRO A 37 -17.06 -3.87 6.69
CA PRO A 37 -16.51 -4.82 5.72
C PRO A 37 -17.22 -4.78 4.36
N ALA A 38 -18.56 -4.74 4.34
CA ALA A 38 -19.34 -4.72 3.10
C ALA A 38 -19.04 -3.47 2.26
N GLU A 39 -18.98 -2.29 2.89
CA GLU A 39 -18.63 -1.04 2.21
C GLU A 39 -17.20 -1.07 1.64
N ARG A 40 -16.24 -1.65 2.37
CA ARG A 40 -14.86 -1.81 1.86
C ARG A 40 -14.80 -2.74 0.66
N ALA A 41 -15.54 -3.85 0.70
CA ALA A 41 -15.62 -4.78 -0.42
C ALA A 41 -16.25 -4.11 -1.65
N GLN A 42 -17.31 -3.32 -1.45
CA GLN A 42 -17.98 -2.57 -2.51
C GLN A 42 -17.04 -1.56 -3.18
N ARG A 43 -16.33 -0.73 -2.40
CA ARG A 43 -15.34 0.22 -2.94
C ARG A 43 -14.25 -0.50 -3.73
N ARG A 44 -13.78 -1.64 -3.22
CA ARG A 44 -12.76 -2.44 -3.92
C ARG A 44 -13.28 -3.00 -5.24
N ALA A 45 -14.54 -3.43 -5.30
CA ALA A 45 -15.17 -3.88 -6.53
C ALA A 45 -15.25 -2.75 -7.57
N GLU A 46 -15.63 -1.55 -7.15
CA GLU A 46 -15.68 -0.36 -8.00
C GLU A 46 -14.29 0.04 -8.53
N GLU A 47 -13.26 0.03 -7.69
CA GLU A 47 -11.86 0.27 -8.11
C GLU A 47 -11.40 -0.73 -9.17
N LEU A 48 -11.72 -2.01 -8.98
CA LEU A 48 -11.35 -3.06 -9.91
C LEU A 48 -12.12 -2.93 -11.22
N ALA A 49 -13.40 -2.58 -11.18
CA ALA A 49 -14.20 -2.33 -12.38
C ALA A 49 -13.63 -1.17 -13.19
N ALA A 50 -13.24 -0.07 -12.53
CA ALA A 50 -12.60 1.07 -13.18
C ALA A 50 -11.25 0.69 -13.82
N LEU A 51 -10.44 -0.14 -13.14
CA LEU A 51 -9.18 -0.64 -13.68
C LEU A 51 -9.41 -1.51 -14.93
N VAL A 52 -10.39 -2.41 -14.90
CA VAL A 52 -10.74 -3.25 -16.05
C VAL A 52 -11.15 -2.37 -17.24
N ALA A 53 -12.03 -1.39 -17.01
CA ALA A 53 -12.45 -0.47 -18.07
C ALA A 53 -11.26 0.29 -18.70
N ALA A 54 -10.32 0.77 -17.87
CA ALA A 54 -9.12 1.45 -18.37
C ALA A 54 -8.20 0.53 -19.18
N LEU A 55 -8.03 -0.72 -18.74
CA LEU A 55 -7.23 -1.71 -19.46
C LEU A 55 -7.86 -2.09 -20.80
N THR A 56 -9.18 -2.25 -20.85
CA THR A 56 -9.93 -2.52 -22.09
C THR A 56 -9.80 -1.36 -23.07
N ALA A 57 -9.93 -0.12 -22.61
CA ALA A 57 -9.74 1.06 -23.47
C ALA A 57 -8.31 1.12 -24.05
N ASN A 58 -7.29 0.87 -23.22
CA ASN A 58 -5.90 0.83 -23.69
C ASN A 58 -5.66 -0.31 -24.69
N GLN A 59 -6.28 -1.47 -24.50
CA GLN A 59 -6.21 -2.58 -25.44
C GLN A 59 -6.83 -2.20 -26.79
N GLN A 60 -8.00 -1.56 -26.77
CA GLN A 60 -8.67 -1.11 -28.00
C GLN A 60 -7.82 -0.09 -28.76
N ALA A 61 -7.28 0.91 -28.07
CA ALA A 61 -6.37 1.89 -28.68
C ALA A 61 -5.14 1.24 -29.32
N ALA A 62 -4.54 0.25 -28.66
CA ALA A 62 -3.39 -0.47 -29.22
C ALA A 62 -3.76 -1.33 -30.45
N VAL A 63 -4.97 -1.89 -30.49
CA VAL A 63 -5.50 -2.61 -31.66
C VAL A 63 -5.74 -1.66 -32.84
N GLU A 64 -6.31 -0.49 -32.58
CA GLU A 64 -6.52 0.54 -33.60
C GLU A 64 -5.19 1.05 -34.17
N GLU A 65 -4.20 1.31 -33.30
CA GLU A 65 -2.86 1.72 -33.71
C GLU A 65 -2.16 0.64 -34.54
N LEU A 66 -2.27 -0.63 -34.16
CA LEU A 66 -1.74 -1.75 -34.93
C LEU A 66 -2.41 -1.86 -36.31
N ALA A 67 -3.73 -1.74 -36.38
CA ALA A 67 -4.46 -1.77 -37.65
C ALA A 67 -4.05 -0.61 -38.58
N ALA A 68 -3.86 0.58 -38.04
CA ALA A 68 -3.36 1.72 -38.81
C ALA A 68 -1.93 1.47 -39.33
N LEU A 69 -1.07 0.86 -38.52
CA LEU A 69 0.29 0.47 -38.93
C LEU A 69 0.26 -0.56 -40.07
N ASP A 70 -0.62 -1.55 -39.99
CA ASP A 70 -0.77 -2.58 -41.03
C ASP A 70 -1.20 -1.98 -42.37
N VAL A 71 -2.09 -0.97 -42.37
CA VAL A 71 -2.48 -0.23 -43.57
C VAL A 71 -1.28 0.50 -44.19
N VAL A 72 -0.47 1.18 -43.36
CA VAL A 72 0.74 1.89 -43.83
C VAL A 72 1.79 0.93 -44.37
N LEU A 73 1.98 -0.21 -43.71
CA LEU A 73 2.89 -1.27 -44.14
C LEU A 73 2.46 -1.85 -45.49
N ALA A 74 1.18 -2.17 -45.66
CA ALA A 74 0.66 -2.70 -46.92
C ALA A 74 0.82 -1.70 -48.08
N ALA A 75 0.63 -0.40 -47.82
CA ALA A 75 0.80 0.65 -48.82
C ALA A 75 2.27 0.90 -49.20
N SER A 76 3.17 0.85 -48.22
CA SER A 76 4.59 1.20 -48.42
C SER A 76 5.45 0.01 -48.85
N TYR A 77 5.12 -1.19 -48.37
CA TYR A 77 5.90 -2.42 -48.53
C TYR A 77 4.98 -3.65 -48.77
N PRO A 78 4.30 -3.73 -49.93
CA PRO A 78 3.29 -4.77 -50.18
C PRO A 78 3.84 -6.21 -50.19
N ALA A 79 5.15 -6.40 -50.35
CA ALA A 79 5.81 -7.71 -50.28
C ALA A 79 6.13 -8.17 -48.85
N VAL A 80 5.95 -7.32 -47.84
CA VAL A 80 6.26 -7.63 -46.44
C VAL A 80 5.03 -8.20 -45.75
N ASN A 81 5.16 -9.37 -45.13
CA ASN A 81 4.16 -9.90 -44.22
C ASN A 81 4.21 -9.13 -42.88
N PRO A 82 3.14 -8.42 -42.47
CA PRO A 82 3.13 -7.65 -41.22
C PRO A 82 3.40 -8.50 -39.97
N ALA A 83 3.07 -9.79 -40.00
CA ALA A 83 3.29 -10.70 -38.88
C ALA A 83 4.73 -11.23 -38.77
N ALA A 84 5.63 -10.93 -39.72
CA ALA A 84 6.97 -11.52 -39.78
C ALA A 84 7.87 -11.16 -38.58
N GLY A 85 7.61 -10.03 -37.91
CA GLY A 85 8.38 -9.59 -36.74
C GLY A 85 8.10 -10.38 -35.44
N GLY A 86 6.99 -11.14 -35.40
CA GLY A 86 6.56 -11.84 -34.19
C GLY A 86 6.25 -10.92 -33.01
N VAL A 87 6.00 -11.52 -31.84
CA VAL A 87 5.70 -10.77 -30.60
C VAL A 87 7.00 -10.40 -29.89
N VAL A 88 7.35 -9.10 -29.87
CA VAL A 88 8.50 -8.59 -29.11
C VAL A 88 8.07 -8.15 -27.72
N ARG A 89 8.60 -8.81 -26.68
CA ARG A 89 8.48 -8.32 -25.30
C ARG A 89 9.61 -7.34 -25.01
N ALA A 90 9.35 -6.04 -25.21
CA ALA A 90 10.34 -4.97 -25.15
C ALA A 90 11.17 -4.86 -23.85
N THR A 91 10.80 -5.57 -22.78
CA THR A 91 11.49 -5.57 -21.48
C THR A 91 12.04 -6.94 -21.06
N THR A 92 11.69 -8.02 -21.77
CA THR A 92 12.21 -9.35 -21.46
C THR A 92 13.72 -9.38 -21.72
N GLY A 93 14.49 -9.75 -20.70
CA GLY A 93 15.96 -9.82 -20.77
C GLY A 93 16.70 -8.49 -20.56
N LYS A 94 16.01 -7.32 -20.52
CA LYS A 94 16.69 -6.00 -20.35
C LYS A 94 17.49 -5.87 -19.06
N TYR A 95 17.05 -6.53 -17.99
CA TYR A 95 17.70 -6.47 -16.68
C TYR A 95 18.16 -7.86 -16.21
N GLY A 96 18.25 -8.85 -17.09
CA GLY A 96 18.48 -10.24 -16.67
C GLY A 96 17.24 -10.89 -16.06
N HIS A 97 17.40 -11.61 -14.94
CA HIS A 97 16.29 -12.31 -14.27
C HIS A 97 15.31 -11.35 -13.58
N ARG A 98 14.11 -11.86 -13.30
CA ARG A 98 13.10 -11.10 -12.55
C ARG A 98 13.66 -10.72 -11.18
N GLY A 99 13.78 -9.42 -10.91
CA GLY A 99 14.26 -8.90 -9.62
C GLY A 99 15.72 -8.47 -9.61
N ALA A 100 16.49 -8.71 -10.66
CA ALA A 100 17.92 -8.37 -10.72
C ALA A 100 18.21 -6.88 -10.42
N LEU A 101 17.40 -5.94 -10.94
CA LEU A 101 17.54 -4.51 -10.63
C LEU A 101 17.34 -4.23 -9.13
N ARG A 102 16.36 -4.88 -8.50
CA ARG A 102 16.10 -4.74 -7.06
C ARG A 102 17.30 -5.26 -6.26
N GLU A 103 17.77 -6.45 -6.57
CA GLU A 103 18.92 -7.08 -5.90
C GLU A 103 20.18 -6.22 -6.05
N PHE A 104 20.43 -5.71 -7.26
CA PHE A 104 21.52 -4.78 -7.53
C PHE A 104 21.42 -3.52 -6.65
N LEU A 105 20.28 -2.83 -6.66
CA LEU A 105 20.11 -1.60 -5.88
C LEU A 105 20.33 -1.83 -4.38
N LEU A 106 19.75 -2.90 -3.83
CA LEU A 106 19.92 -3.25 -2.42
C LEU A 106 21.38 -3.62 -2.11
N SER A 107 22.06 -4.33 -3.01
CA SER A 107 23.48 -4.67 -2.84
C SER A 107 24.37 -3.42 -2.81
N GLN A 108 24.11 -2.43 -3.67
CA GLN A 108 24.88 -1.18 -3.70
C GLN A 108 24.67 -0.38 -2.42
N LEU A 109 23.42 -0.27 -1.95
CA LEU A 109 23.12 0.43 -0.70
C LEU A 109 23.72 -0.26 0.52
N ARG A 110 23.70 -1.60 0.54
CA ARG A 110 24.33 -2.39 1.62
C ARG A 110 25.85 -2.23 1.64
N ARG A 111 26.51 -2.15 0.48
CA ARG A 111 27.96 -1.93 0.37
C ARG A 111 28.40 -0.55 0.85
N VAL A 112 27.57 0.46 0.61
CA VAL A 112 27.89 1.86 0.97
C VAL A 112 27.44 2.20 2.39
N ALA A 113 26.69 1.31 3.06
CA ALA A 113 26.26 1.49 4.43
C ALA A 113 27.46 1.76 5.37
N PRO A 114 27.37 2.77 6.27
CA PRO A 114 26.19 3.55 6.63
C PRO A 114 26.02 4.86 5.82
N LYS A 115 26.78 5.08 4.75
CA LYS A 115 26.65 6.29 3.92
C LYS A 115 25.41 6.20 3.00
N SER A 116 24.94 7.36 2.57
CA SER A 116 23.81 7.50 1.65
C SER A 116 24.29 7.65 0.19
N VAL A 117 23.44 7.28 -0.77
CA VAL A 117 23.72 7.37 -2.20
C VAL A 117 22.58 8.10 -2.91
N GLY A 118 22.91 9.08 -3.75
CA GLY A 118 21.93 9.81 -4.56
C GLY A 118 21.30 8.96 -5.65
N THR A 119 20.02 9.22 -5.95
CA THR A 119 19.29 8.51 -7.02
C THR A 119 20.01 8.56 -8.38
N GLY A 120 20.63 9.69 -8.72
CA GLY A 120 21.39 9.82 -9.97
C GLY A 120 22.67 8.96 -10.03
N ALA A 121 23.33 8.74 -8.90
CA ALA A 121 24.49 7.86 -8.83
C ALA A 121 24.07 6.39 -8.99
N LEU A 122 23.00 5.96 -8.29
CA LEU A 122 22.42 4.63 -8.46
C LEU A 122 21.97 4.39 -9.90
N ALA A 123 21.37 5.39 -10.56
CA ALA A 123 20.97 5.30 -11.95
C ALA A 123 22.17 5.05 -12.87
N ARG A 124 23.27 5.79 -12.70
CA ARG A 124 24.49 5.59 -13.50
C ARG A 124 25.09 4.21 -13.29
N LEU A 125 25.17 3.74 -12.05
CA LEU A 125 25.68 2.41 -11.72
C LEU A 125 24.80 1.31 -12.34
N ALA A 126 23.48 1.45 -12.28
CA ALA A 126 22.55 0.49 -12.88
C ALA A 126 22.65 0.49 -14.41
N LEU A 127 22.79 1.67 -15.05
CA LEU A 127 23.00 1.74 -16.50
C LEU A 127 24.26 1.01 -16.93
N ALA A 128 25.36 1.16 -16.18
CA ALA A 128 26.61 0.49 -16.44
C ALA A 128 26.49 -1.04 -16.23
N GLU A 129 25.92 -1.48 -15.11
CA GLU A 129 25.76 -2.91 -14.77
C GLU A 129 24.93 -3.66 -15.81
N PHE A 130 23.79 -3.10 -16.20
CA PHE A 130 22.86 -3.75 -17.13
C PHE A 130 23.17 -3.45 -18.60
N ASN A 131 24.33 -2.84 -18.89
CA ASN A 131 24.76 -2.43 -20.23
C ASN A 131 23.65 -1.71 -21.02
N LEU A 132 22.95 -0.80 -20.35
CA LEU A 132 21.83 -0.07 -20.93
C LEU A 132 22.36 1.12 -21.72
N ARG A 133 21.79 1.32 -22.92
CA ARG A 133 22.15 2.43 -23.81
C ARG A 133 22.00 3.80 -23.14
N PRO A 134 22.74 4.83 -23.61
CA PRO A 134 22.57 6.19 -23.12
C PRO A 134 21.13 6.67 -23.32
N LEU A 135 20.42 6.81 -22.20
CA LEU A 135 19.05 7.29 -22.16
C LEU A 135 18.99 8.77 -22.56
N THR A 136 17.97 9.15 -23.34
CA THR A 136 17.56 10.55 -23.55
C THR A 136 17.17 11.20 -22.21
N GLU A 137 17.07 12.53 -22.12
CA GLU A 137 16.76 13.17 -20.82
C GLU A 137 15.37 12.76 -20.26
N ARG A 138 14.39 12.53 -21.14
CA ARG A 138 13.07 12.00 -20.78
C ARG A 138 13.19 10.59 -20.20
N GLU A 139 13.96 9.72 -20.85
CA GLU A 139 14.18 8.36 -20.39
C GLU A 139 14.99 8.31 -19.09
N ARG A 140 15.99 9.18 -18.91
CA ARG A 140 16.73 9.31 -17.65
C ARG A 140 15.82 9.69 -16.51
N THR A 141 14.93 10.65 -16.73
CA THR A 141 13.94 11.08 -15.73
C THR A 141 12.99 9.94 -15.37
N ASN A 142 12.47 9.24 -16.36
CA ASN A 142 11.61 8.07 -16.15
C ASN A 142 12.34 6.95 -15.41
N PHE A 143 13.60 6.68 -15.76
CA PHE A 143 14.41 5.66 -15.10
C PHE A 143 14.64 6.01 -13.63
N ARG A 144 15.06 7.25 -13.31
CA ARG A 144 15.19 7.71 -11.92
C ARG A 144 13.87 7.58 -11.15
N LYS A 145 12.73 7.90 -11.78
CA LYS A 145 11.40 7.73 -11.18
C LYS A 145 11.11 6.26 -10.85
N GLN A 146 11.41 5.33 -11.76
CA GLN A 146 11.25 3.89 -11.53
C GLN A 146 12.14 3.41 -10.37
N LEU A 147 13.40 3.86 -10.29
CA LEU A 147 14.29 3.52 -9.16
C LEU A 147 13.72 3.99 -7.83
N ARG A 148 13.20 5.23 -7.75
CA ARG A 148 12.56 5.75 -6.52
C ARG A 148 11.34 4.92 -6.14
N ILE A 149 10.47 4.59 -7.10
CA ILE A 149 9.30 3.73 -6.85
C ILE A 149 9.74 2.36 -6.31
N GLN A 150 10.79 1.77 -6.89
CA GLN A 150 11.29 0.47 -6.46
C GLN A 150 11.89 0.52 -5.05
N LEU A 151 12.67 1.56 -4.72
CA LEU A 151 13.27 1.72 -3.40
C LEU A 151 12.23 2.02 -2.31
N ARG A 152 11.17 2.76 -2.63
CA ARG A 152 10.04 2.98 -1.70
C ARG A 152 9.31 1.71 -1.32
N LYS A 153 9.26 0.72 -2.21
CA LYS A 153 8.72 -0.61 -1.88
C LYS A 153 9.57 -1.35 -0.85
N GLU A 154 10.84 -0.97 -0.70
CA GLU A 154 11.80 -1.55 0.24
C GLU A 154 12.00 -0.67 1.49
N ALA A 155 11.01 0.15 1.86
CA ALA A 155 11.09 1.09 2.99
C ALA A 155 11.40 0.44 4.35
N ALA A 156 11.19 -0.88 4.47
CA ALA A 156 11.57 -1.67 5.65
C ALA A 156 13.10 -1.77 5.83
N VAL A 157 13.87 -1.74 4.74
CA VAL A 157 15.33 -1.95 4.75
C VAL A 157 16.13 -0.75 4.24
N VAL A 158 15.49 0.19 3.54
CA VAL A 158 16.09 1.42 3.01
C VAL A 158 15.31 2.63 3.51
N GLU A 159 16.00 3.71 3.85
CA GLU A 159 15.37 4.99 4.19
C GLU A 159 15.66 6.08 3.14
N GLU A 160 14.66 6.94 2.92
CA GLU A 160 14.72 8.10 2.03
C GLU A 160 15.21 9.32 2.84
N LEU A 161 16.33 9.93 2.44
CA LEU A 161 16.91 11.11 3.08
C LEU A 161 16.81 12.32 2.14
N PRO A 162 16.19 13.43 2.58
CA PRO A 162 16.16 14.67 1.79
C PRO A 162 17.56 15.29 1.74
N VAL A 163 17.93 15.87 0.60
CA VAL A 163 19.19 16.62 0.46
C VAL A 163 18.97 18.07 0.88
N PRO A 164 19.67 18.58 1.91
CA PRO A 164 19.54 19.98 2.33
C PRO A 164 19.87 20.94 1.17
N GLY A 165 19.04 21.96 0.97
CA GLY A 165 19.27 22.99 -0.05
C GLY A 165 18.95 22.59 -1.49
N GLN A 166 18.47 21.36 -1.76
CA GLN A 166 18.02 20.93 -3.09
C GLN A 166 16.59 20.38 -3.04
N SER A 167 15.64 21.20 -3.49
CA SER A 167 14.23 20.78 -3.57
C SER A 167 14.07 19.59 -4.51
N GLY A 168 13.48 18.49 -4.00
CA GLY A 168 13.19 17.28 -4.76
C GLY A 168 14.35 16.28 -4.91
N ALA A 169 15.58 16.65 -4.50
CA ALA A 169 16.73 15.77 -4.50
C ALA A 169 16.74 14.86 -3.28
N VAL A 170 17.01 13.58 -3.52
CA VAL A 170 16.86 12.52 -2.52
C VAL A 170 18.03 11.55 -2.59
N GLN A 171 18.51 11.20 -1.41
CA GLN A 171 19.49 10.16 -1.16
C GLN A 171 18.84 8.97 -0.46
N TRP A 172 19.45 7.80 -0.66
CA TRP A 172 18.98 6.53 -0.12
C TRP A 172 20.06 5.94 0.76
N ARG A 173 19.68 5.44 1.93
CA ARG A 173 20.62 4.82 2.87
C ARG A 173 20.06 3.47 3.33
N TRP A 174 20.94 2.50 3.52
CA TRP A 174 20.57 1.25 4.17
C TRP A 174 20.20 1.52 5.63
N ARG A 175 19.00 1.12 6.05
CA ARG A 175 18.54 1.31 7.42
C ARG A 175 19.40 0.45 8.35
N ALA A 176 20.09 1.09 9.30
CA ALA A 176 20.74 0.36 10.38
C ALA A 176 19.66 -0.35 11.20
N GLN A 177 19.93 -1.57 11.67
CA GLN A 177 19.02 -2.21 12.63
C GLN A 177 18.84 -1.26 13.82
N PRO A 178 17.60 -1.00 14.27
CA PRO A 178 17.37 -0.13 15.41
C PRO A 178 18.13 -0.70 16.60
N SER A 179 18.95 0.13 17.23
CA SER A 179 19.59 -0.27 18.47
C SER A 179 18.52 -0.45 19.54
N PHE A 180 18.80 -1.23 20.59
CA PHE A 180 17.88 -1.34 21.73
C PHE A 180 17.50 0.04 22.31
N GLY A 181 18.40 1.02 22.22
CA GLY A 181 18.13 2.41 22.64
C GLY A 181 17.21 3.21 21.71
N ASP A 182 17.09 2.84 20.42
CA ASP A 182 16.10 3.43 19.50
C ASP A 182 14.72 2.85 19.77
N ILE A 183 14.65 1.53 20.02
CA ILE A 183 13.40 0.84 20.41
C ILE A 183 12.86 1.41 21.73
N ALA A 184 13.72 1.63 22.73
CA ALA A 184 13.32 2.24 24.00
C ALA A 184 12.79 3.67 23.82
N ARG A 185 13.39 4.48 22.94
CA ARG A 185 12.92 5.84 22.65
C ARG A 185 11.58 5.87 21.89
N GLU A 186 11.33 4.88 21.04
CA GLU A 186 10.07 4.77 20.29
C GLU A 186 8.92 4.28 21.18
N LEU A 187 9.20 3.37 22.11
CA LEU A 187 8.23 2.95 23.15
C LEU A 187 7.87 4.10 24.11
N ASN A 188 8.86 4.89 24.54
CA ASN A 188 8.60 6.05 25.41
C ASN A 188 7.74 7.11 24.70
N ARG A 189 7.95 7.37 23.41
CA ARG A 189 7.07 8.27 22.63
C ARG A 189 5.63 7.79 22.53
N GLY A 190 5.39 6.48 22.58
CA GLY A 190 4.05 5.90 22.62
C GLY A 190 3.37 6.03 23.98
N GLN A 191 4.14 6.08 25.08
CA GLN A 191 3.61 6.24 26.43
C GLN A 191 3.22 7.69 26.74
N ASP A 192 3.95 8.68 26.22
CA ASP A 192 3.60 10.09 26.36
C ASP A 192 2.26 10.44 25.68
N ALA A 193 1.87 9.69 24.63
CA ALA A 193 0.59 9.85 23.95
C ALA A 193 -0.62 9.36 24.75
N TYR A 194 -0.40 8.57 25.82
CA TYR A 194 -1.46 8.08 26.72
C TYR A 194 -1.49 8.81 28.08
N ALA A 195 -0.59 9.75 28.35
CA ALA A 195 -0.46 10.41 29.65
C ALA A 195 -1.37 11.64 29.85
N ILE A 196 -2.29 11.96 28.93
CA ILE A 196 -3.24 13.08 29.09
C ILE A 196 -4.67 12.60 28.87
N GLY A 197 -5.32 12.21 29.96
CA GLY A 197 -6.76 12.10 30.11
C GLY A 197 -7.10 12.23 31.60
N PRO A 198 -7.90 13.24 32.02
CA PRO A 198 -8.01 13.61 33.42
C PRO A 198 -8.71 12.54 34.26
N GLU A 199 -8.16 12.31 35.44
CA GLU A 199 -8.76 11.53 36.51
C GLU A 199 -10.17 12.05 36.82
N VAL A 200 -11.19 11.24 36.52
CA VAL A 200 -12.55 11.49 37.02
C VAL A 200 -12.56 11.10 38.49
N GLY A 201 -12.44 12.11 39.36
CA GLY A 201 -12.53 11.96 40.81
C GLY A 201 -13.86 11.33 41.21
N CYS A 202 -13.81 10.15 41.83
CA CYS A 202 -14.95 9.54 42.51
C CYS A 202 -15.30 10.35 43.76
N GLN A 203 -16.30 11.23 43.68
CA GLN A 203 -16.91 11.81 44.88
C GLN A 203 -17.77 10.76 45.59
N ARG A 204 -17.29 10.28 46.74
CA ARG A 204 -18.10 9.60 47.76
C ARG A 204 -18.68 10.67 48.70
N THR A 205 -20.00 10.84 48.70
CA THR A 205 -20.72 11.48 49.80
C THR A 205 -22.02 10.73 50.06
N GLY A 206 -22.19 10.22 51.28
CA GLY A 206 -23.44 9.61 51.74
C GLY A 206 -23.26 8.76 52.99
N SER A 207 -23.12 9.40 54.15
CA SER A 207 -23.32 8.78 55.46
C SER A 207 -24.80 8.45 55.68
N PRO A 208 -25.15 7.38 56.43
CA PRO A 208 -26.54 7.02 56.72
C PRO A 208 -27.07 7.81 57.95
N PRO A 209 -28.38 8.09 58.04
CA PRO A 209 -28.98 8.57 59.28
C PRO A 209 -29.24 7.40 60.24
N GLY A 210 -29.04 7.66 61.52
CA GLY A 210 -29.50 6.81 62.63
C GLY A 210 -30.97 7.03 62.97
#